data_AF-W4M1R3-F1
#
_entry.id   AF-W4M1R3-F1
#
_cell.length_a   1.000
_cell.length_b   1.000
_cell.length_c   1.000
_cell.angle_alpha   90.00
_cell.angle_beta   90.00
_cell.angle_gamma   90.00
#
_symmetry.space_group_name_H-M   'P 1'
#
loop_
_entity.id
_entity.type
_entity.pdbx_description
1 polymer ?
#
loop_
_entity_poly.entity_id
_entity_poly.type
_entity_poly.pdbx_seq_one_letter_code
_entity_poly.pdbx_strand_id
1 'polypeptide(L)'
;GFDPFAAGGRSSYNFSTGNLRDLFGHAGGAGGSGGFADSFGSIFEDLFSAGPSRPAQETSSDLDVEKNVDIRFEDAVRGTSIQLRIPRSNGTMDHIQVRIPPGVDTGSRIRVAGKGKAGRHGGPDGDLYIITQVQPHEYFTRDGNNIICDAPVTLGEIMLGAKIDVPTIDGKISMTIP
;
A
#
# COMPACT_ATOMS: atom_id res chain seq x y z
N GLY A 1 27.20 -62.28 14.15
CA GLY A 1 26.85 -61.63 12.88
C GLY A 1 25.45 -62.07 12.52
N PHE A 2 24.52 -61.13 12.49
CA PHE A 2 23.17 -61.37 11.99
C PHE A 2 22.61 -60.00 11.56
N ASP A 3 22.56 -59.79 10.25
CA ASP A 3 22.17 -58.53 9.61
C ASP A 3 20.64 -58.43 9.49
N PRO A 4 19.97 -57.36 9.96
CA PRO A 4 18.51 -57.26 9.96
C PRO A 4 17.91 -56.57 8.71
N PHE A 5 18.63 -56.52 7.59
CA PHE A 5 18.14 -55.90 6.35
C PHE A 5 17.62 -56.94 5.35
N ALA A 6 16.47 -57.55 5.67
CA ALA A 6 15.54 -58.06 4.66
C ALA A 6 14.50 -56.98 4.37
N ALA A 7 14.54 -56.48 3.13
CA ALA A 7 13.93 -55.26 2.65
C ALA A 7 12.41 -55.17 2.83
N GLY A 8 11.96 -53.95 3.14
CA GLY A 8 10.60 -53.58 3.50
C GLY A 8 9.55 -53.75 2.40
N GLY A 9 8.35 -54.09 2.89
CA GLY A 9 7.11 -54.19 2.13
C GLY A 9 6.66 -52.85 1.56
N ARG A 10 6.07 -52.94 0.37
CA ARG A 10 5.45 -51.84 -0.38
C ARG A 10 4.29 -51.25 0.43
N SER A 11 4.38 -49.96 0.79
CA SER A 11 3.25 -49.21 1.33
C SER A 11 2.39 -48.70 0.17
N SER A 12 1.26 -49.36 -0.05
CA SER A 12 0.19 -48.93 -0.94
C SER A 12 -0.82 -48.09 -0.15
N TYR A 13 -0.98 -46.82 -0.52
CA TYR A 13 -2.06 -45.97 -0.04
C TYR A 13 -3.41 -46.56 -0.48
N ASN A 14 -4.17 -47.11 0.47
CA ASN A 14 -5.58 -47.44 0.25
C ASN A 14 -6.41 -46.17 0.41
N PHE A 15 -6.82 -45.56 -0.70
CA PHE A 15 -7.99 -44.69 -0.73
C PHE A 15 -9.23 -45.57 -0.57
N SER A 16 -9.69 -45.75 0.67
CA SER A 16 -11.01 -46.30 0.91
C SER A 16 -12.03 -45.31 0.36
N THR A 17 -12.64 -45.68 -0.77
CA THR A 17 -13.77 -44.95 -1.36
C THR A 17 -14.94 -45.13 -0.41
N GLY A 18 -15.06 -44.20 0.55
CA GLY A 18 -16.21 -44.08 1.42
C GLY A 18 -17.47 -43.96 0.57
N ASN A 19 -18.38 -44.91 0.77
CA ASN A 19 -19.57 -45.10 -0.04
C ASN A 19 -20.43 -43.82 -0.09
N LEU A 20 -20.67 -43.31 -1.30
CA LEU A 20 -21.75 -42.34 -1.58
C LEU A 20 -23.15 -42.88 -1.23
N ARG A 21 -23.25 -44.19 -0.92
CA ARG A 21 -24.46 -44.89 -0.54
C ARG A 21 -24.89 -44.67 0.92
N ASP A 22 -23.99 -44.18 1.78
CA ASP A 22 -24.30 -43.96 3.19
C ASP A 22 -24.85 -42.55 3.48
N LEU A 23 -24.69 -41.60 2.55
CA LEU A 23 -25.29 -40.25 2.64
C LEU A 23 -26.73 -40.20 2.09
N PHE A 24 -27.08 -41.11 1.18
CA PHE A 24 -28.42 -41.18 0.56
C PHE A 24 -29.40 -42.08 1.36
N GLY A 25 -28.98 -42.58 2.53
CA GLY A 25 -29.70 -43.59 3.29
C GLY A 25 -30.52 -43.10 4.50
N HIS A 26 -30.61 -41.78 4.76
CA HIS A 26 -31.20 -41.25 6.00
C HIS A 26 -32.39 -40.28 5.86
N ALA A 27 -33.04 -40.20 4.70
CA ALA A 27 -34.30 -39.46 4.56
C ALA A 27 -35.42 -40.39 4.06
N GLY A 28 -35.98 -41.17 4.98
CA GLY A 28 -37.23 -41.89 4.73
C GLY A 28 -38.44 -40.94 4.83
N GLY A 29 -39.34 -40.96 3.85
CA GLY A 29 -40.66 -40.36 3.98
C GLY A 29 -41.38 -40.00 2.69
N ALA A 30 -42.15 -40.97 2.16
CA ALA A 30 -43.46 -40.81 1.51
C ALA A 30 -43.70 -39.73 0.43
N GLY A 31 -43.89 -40.21 -0.82
CA GLY A 31 -45.08 -39.90 -1.64
C GLY A 31 -45.17 -38.55 -2.36
N GLY A 32 -45.63 -38.60 -3.63
CA GLY A 32 -46.30 -37.45 -4.26
C GLY A 32 -45.76 -37.09 -5.63
N SER A 33 -46.56 -37.35 -6.68
CA SER A 33 -46.36 -36.81 -8.01
C SER A 33 -46.71 -35.31 -8.06
N GLY A 34 -45.92 -34.53 -8.79
CA GLY A 34 -46.32 -33.21 -9.29
C GLY A 34 -45.35 -32.09 -8.92
N GLY A 35 -45.01 -31.25 -9.91
CA GLY A 35 -44.50 -29.90 -9.65
C GLY A 35 -43.07 -29.61 -10.13
N PHE A 36 -42.82 -29.62 -11.45
CA PHE A 36 -41.60 -29.02 -12.03
C PHE A 36 -41.53 -27.48 -11.90
N ALA A 37 -42.46 -26.85 -11.17
CA ALA A 37 -42.44 -25.42 -10.87
C ALA A 37 -42.00 -25.09 -9.42
N ASP A 38 -42.07 -26.06 -8.49
CA ASP A 38 -41.78 -25.81 -7.07
C ASP A 38 -40.37 -26.30 -6.64
N SER A 39 -39.66 -27.02 -7.51
CA SER A 39 -38.28 -27.49 -7.25
C SER A 39 -37.18 -26.49 -7.65
N PHE A 40 -37.52 -25.40 -8.34
CA PHE A 40 -36.55 -24.30 -8.62
C PHE A 40 -36.59 -23.19 -7.56
N GLY A 41 -37.60 -23.17 -6.69
CA GLY A 41 -37.73 -22.16 -5.64
C GLY A 41 -36.83 -22.45 -4.43
N SER A 42 -36.95 -23.64 -3.83
CA SER A 42 -36.29 -23.95 -2.55
C SER A 42 -34.86 -24.48 -2.67
N ILE A 43 -34.49 -25.12 -3.78
CA ILE A 43 -33.11 -25.55 -4.03
C ILE A 43 -32.24 -24.36 -4.44
N PHE A 44 -32.80 -23.39 -5.16
CA PHE A 44 -32.10 -22.14 -5.47
C PHE A 44 -31.97 -21.26 -4.23
N GLU A 45 -32.95 -21.29 -3.32
CA GLU A 45 -32.87 -20.57 -2.04
C GLU A 45 -31.81 -21.16 -1.10
N ASP A 46 -31.70 -22.49 -0.97
CA ASP A 46 -30.65 -23.11 -0.15
C ASP A 46 -29.26 -23.12 -0.81
N LEU A 47 -29.16 -23.12 -2.15
CA LEU A 47 -27.88 -23.03 -2.88
C LEU A 47 -27.36 -21.60 -3.04
N PHE A 48 -28.24 -20.59 -3.09
CA PHE A 48 -27.85 -19.17 -3.05
C PHE A 48 -27.73 -18.62 -1.62
N SER A 49 -28.28 -19.30 -0.62
CA SER A 49 -28.05 -19.03 0.80
C SER A 49 -26.79 -19.74 1.34
N ALA A 50 -26.53 -20.98 0.89
CA ALA A 50 -25.25 -21.67 1.06
C ALA A 50 -24.42 -21.58 -0.23
N GLY A 51 -24.17 -20.35 -0.68
CA GLY A 51 -23.28 -20.10 -1.80
C GLY A 51 -21.89 -20.71 -1.55
N PRO A 52 -21.15 -21.11 -2.59
CA PRO A 52 -19.77 -21.54 -2.44
C PRO A 52 -19.04 -20.46 -1.66
N SER A 53 -18.42 -20.84 -0.53
CA SER A 53 -17.55 -19.97 0.24
C SER A 53 -16.69 -19.19 -0.75
N ARG A 54 -17.03 -17.91 -0.97
CA ARG A 54 -16.20 -17.04 -1.80
C ARG A 54 -14.83 -17.17 -1.16
N PRO A 55 -13.79 -17.63 -1.91
CA PRO A 55 -12.45 -17.59 -1.37
C PRO A 55 -12.27 -16.18 -0.84
N ALA A 56 -11.94 -16.08 0.44
CA ALA A 56 -11.80 -14.82 1.14
C ALA A 56 -11.05 -13.89 0.20
N GLN A 57 -11.71 -12.81 -0.22
CA GLN A 57 -11.11 -11.81 -1.08
C GLN A 57 -9.87 -11.34 -0.34
N GLU A 58 -8.71 -11.86 -0.77
CA GLU A 58 -7.41 -11.49 -0.21
C GLU A 58 -7.37 -9.96 -0.25
N THR A 59 -7.25 -9.36 0.92
CA THR A 59 -7.32 -7.91 1.11
C THR A 59 -6.34 -7.25 0.15
N SER A 60 -6.87 -6.37 -0.71
CA SER A 60 -6.14 -5.60 -1.71
C SER A 60 -4.97 -4.78 -1.15
N SER A 61 -4.91 -4.59 0.17
CA SER A 61 -3.85 -3.88 0.87
C SER A 61 -2.48 -4.54 0.78
N ASP A 62 -2.37 -5.85 0.53
CA ASP A 62 -1.04 -6.48 0.35
C ASP A 62 -0.39 -6.10 -0.98
N LEU A 63 -1.19 -5.61 -1.94
CA LEU A 63 -0.67 -5.13 -3.22
C LEU A 63 -0.21 -3.68 -3.15
N ASP A 64 -0.61 -2.93 -2.13
CA ASP A 64 -0.19 -1.56 -1.94
C ASP A 64 1.25 -1.50 -1.43
N VAL A 65 2.02 -0.55 -1.96
CA VAL A 65 3.44 -0.34 -1.61
C VAL A 65 3.58 1.03 -0.98
N GLU A 66 4.23 1.11 0.17
CA GLU A 66 4.61 2.38 0.77
C GLU A 66 6.09 2.69 0.51
N LYS A 67 6.39 3.95 0.18
CA LYS A 67 7.77 4.40 -0.03
C LYS A 67 8.02 5.74 0.64
N ASN A 68 8.99 5.76 1.53
CA ASN A 68 9.50 6.98 2.14
C ASN A 68 10.39 7.71 1.14
N VAL A 69 10.14 9.01 0.98
CA VAL A 69 10.92 9.86 0.10
C VAL A 69 11.36 11.10 0.86
N ASP A 70 12.67 11.26 0.97
CA ASP A 70 13.27 12.47 1.52
C ASP A 70 13.18 13.61 0.51
N ILE A 71 12.61 14.72 0.96
CA ILE A 71 12.52 15.96 0.19
C ILE A 71 13.15 17.09 0.97
N ARG A 72 13.76 18.03 0.25
CA ARG A 72 14.34 19.23 0.86
C ARG A 72 13.25 20.17 1.32
N PHE A 73 13.56 21.02 2.29
CA PHE A 73 12.61 21.98 2.85
C PHE A 73 12.05 22.92 1.78
N GLU A 74 12.89 23.43 0.89
CA GLU A 74 12.48 24.35 -0.17
C GLU A 74 11.54 23.68 -1.17
N ASP A 75 11.82 22.42 -1.51
CA ASP A 75 11.00 21.61 -2.40
C ASP A 75 9.64 21.29 -1.77
N ALA A 76 9.60 21.06 -0.45
CA ALA A 76 8.37 20.83 0.29
C ALA A 76 7.47 22.08 0.32
N VAL A 77 8.06 23.27 0.50
CA VAL A 77 7.32 24.54 0.52
C VAL A 77 6.81 24.91 -0.86
N ARG A 78 7.64 24.80 -1.91
CA ARG A 78 7.27 25.20 -3.29
C ARG A 78 6.45 24.15 -4.03
N GLY A 79 6.55 22.88 -3.63
CA GLY A 79 6.11 21.76 -4.42
C GLY A 79 7.07 21.49 -5.57
N THR A 80 7.30 20.21 -5.86
CA THR A 80 8.24 19.81 -6.91
C THR A 80 7.76 18.53 -7.60
N SER A 81 8.28 18.25 -8.79
CA SER A 81 8.04 16.99 -9.48
C SER A 81 9.29 16.14 -9.38
N ILE A 82 9.25 15.12 -8.54
CA ILE A 82 10.37 14.20 -8.37
C ILE A 82 10.23 13.01 -9.32
N GLN A 83 11.36 12.51 -9.81
CA GLN A 83 11.42 11.24 -10.52
C GLN A 83 11.80 10.14 -9.53
N LEU A 84 10.87 9.21 -9.29
CA LEU A 84 11.08 8.07 -8.44
C LEU A 84 11.42 6.85 -9.28
N ARG A 85 12.43 6.12 -8.85
CA ARG A 85 12.78 4.81 -9.41
C ARG A 85 12.16 3.74 -8.53
N ILE A 86 11.19 3.01 -9.07
CA ILE A 86 10.54 1.91 -8.35
C ILE A 86 10.90 0.56 -8.97
N PRO A 87 11.19 -0.46 -8.16
CA PRO A 87 11.31 -1.82 -8.64
C PRO A 87 9.92 -2.36 -8.96
N ARG A 88 9.68 -2.79 -10.20
CA ARG A 88 8.47 -3.53 -10.57
C ARG A 88 8.60 -5.01 -10.20
N SER A 89 7.44 -5.66 -10.08
CA SER A 89 7.31 -7.10 -9.81
C SER A 89 7.99 -8.01 -10.85
N ASN A 90 8.20 -7.53 -12.08
CA ASN A 90 8.91 -8.23 -13.16
C ASN A 90 10.45 -8.12 -13.04
N GLY A 91 10.97 -7.45 -12.00
CA GLY A 91 12.40 -7.20 -11.79
C GLY A 91 12.96 -6.02 -12.59
N THR A 92 12.14 -5.29 -13.38
CA THR A 92 12.58 -4.07 -14.06
C THR A 92 12.47 -2.86 -13.13
N MET A 93 13.28 -1.83 -13.41
CA MET A 93 13.23 -0.56 -12.70
C MET A 93 12.48 0.45 -13.55
N ASP A 94 11.34 0.94 -13.06
CA ASP A 94 10.55 1.95 -13.75
C ASP A 94 10.83 3.33 -13.15
N HIS A 95 10.89 4.34 -14.02
CA HIS A 95 10.97 5.75 -13.63
C HIS A 95 9.58 6.38 -13.72
N ILE A 96 9.09 6.91 -12.61
CA ILE A 96 7.78 7.57 -12.54
C ILE A 96 7.98 8.97 -12.01
N GLN A 97 7.43 9.94 -12.74
CA GLN A 97 7.37 11.32 -12.27
C GLN A 97 6.15 11.49 -11.39
N VAL A 98 6.36 11.88 -10.14
CA VAL A 98 5.29 12.16 -9.18
C VAL A 98 5.37 13.62 -8.78
N ARG A 99 4.21 14.28 -8.80
CA ARG A 99 4.09 15.67 -8.38
C ARG A 99 3.79 15.73 -6.89
N ILE A 100 4.67 16.38 -6.15
CA ILE A 100 4.49 16.69 -4.74
C ILE A 100 3.87 18.08 -4.64
N PRO A 101 2.71 18.23 -3.98
CA PRO A 101 2.07 19.52 -3.83
C PRO A 101 2.89 20.46 -2.92
N PRO A 102 2.78 21.79 -3.11
CA PRO A 102 3.38 22.77 -2.22
C PRO A 102 2.80 22.68 -0.81
N GLY A 103 3.63 22.98 0.18
CA GLY A 103 3.24 22.99 1.59
C GLY A 103 3.06 21.59 2.19
N VAL A 104 3.70 20.58 1.61
CA VAL A 104 3.64 19.22 2.15
C VAL A 104 4.47 19.12 3.43
N ASP A 105 3.91 18.50 4.46
CA ASP A 105 4.60 18.27 5.72
C ASP A 105 5.17 16.84 5.81
N THR A 106 6.06 16.61 6.76
CA THR A 106 6.58 15.27 7.05
C THR A 106 5.45 14.32 7.45
N GLY A 107 5.40 13.16 6.81
CA GLY A 107 4.37 12.14 7.01
C GLY A 107 3.18 12.25 6.06
N SER A 108 3.13 13.26 5.18
CA SER A 108 2.06 13.37 4.18
C SER A 108 2.08 12.18 3.22
N ARG A 109 0.89 11.69 2.87
CA ARG A 109 0.70 10.49 2.03
C ARG A 109 0.17 10.89 0.66
N ILE A 110 0.90 10.53 -0.39
CA ILE A 110 0.53 10.79 -1.78
C ILE A 110 0.31 9.46 -2.49
N ARG A 111 -0.91 9.25 -3.04
CA ARG A 111 -1.27 8.02 -3.75
C ARG A 111 -0.93 8.13 -5.24
N VAL A 112 -0.28 7.11 -5.78
CA VAL A 112 0.00 6.92 -7.20
C VAL A 112 -0.66 5.62 -7.65
N ALA A 113 -1.72 5.75 -8.43
CA ALA A 113 -2.58 4.63 -8.77
C ALA A 113 -1.90 3.61 -9.69
N GLY A 114 -2.07 2.31 -9.40
CA GLY A 114 -1.60 1.20 -10.26
C GLY A 114 -0.07 1.10 -10.38
N LYS A 115 0.66 1.65 -9.41
CA LYS A 115 2.14 1.60 -9.33
C LYS A 115 2.64 0.78 -8.14
N GLY A 116 1.75 0.05 -7.46
CA GLY A 116 2.07 -0.91 -6.41
C GLY A 116 2.52 -2.26 -6.98
N LYS A 117 2.33 -3.32 -6.20
CA LYS A 117 2.66 -4.69 -6.63
C LYS A 117 1.68 -5.18 -7.69
N ALA A 118 2.16 -6.05 -8.58
CA ALA A 118 1.28 -6.69 -9.56
C ALA A 118 0.30 -7.65 -8.88
N GLY A 119 -0.95 -7.61 -9.32
CA GLY A 119 -2.00 -8.50 -8.83
C GLY A 119 -1.71 -9.97 -9.15
N ARG A 120 -2.10 -10.87 -8.25
CA ARG A 120 -2.00 -12.33 -8.46
C ARG A 120 -3.02 -12.76 -9.53
N HIS A 121 -2.64 -13.68 -10.43
CA HIS A 121 -3.50 -14.21 -11.51
C HIS A 121 -4.09 -13.15 -12.46
N GLY A 122 -3.37 -12.06 -12.74
CA GLY A 122 -3.87 -11.01 -13.63
C GLY A 122 -4.93 -10.10 -12.99
N GLY A 123 -5.03 -10.11 -11.65
CA GLY A 123 -5.77 -9.12 -10.88
C GLY A 123 -5.18 -7.71 -11.03
N PRO A 124 -5.93 -6.66 -10.63
CA PRO A 124 -5.47 -5.28 -10.72
C PRO A 124 -4.19 -5.05 -9.91
N ASP A 125 -3.30 -4.22 -10.43
CA ASP A 125 -2.11 -3.76 -9.73
C ASP A 125 -2.52 -2.91 -8.51
N GLY A 126 -1.78 -3.04 -7.41
CA GLY A 126 -1.98 -2.20 -6.23
C GLY A 126 -1.50 -0.77 -6.44
N ASP A 127 -1.61 0.05 -5.40
CA ASP A 127 -1.21 1.46 -5.43
C ASP A 127 0.12 1.71 -4.73
N LEU A 128 0.79 2.79 -5.13
CA LEU A 128 1.99 3.27 -4.46
C LEU A 128 1.65 4.48 -3.60
N TYR A 129 1.87 4.37 -2.29
CA TYR A 129 1.79 5.49 -1.36
C TYR A 129 3.18 6.04 -1.09
N ILE A 130 3.37 7.31 -1.39
CA ILE A 130 4.60 8.03 -1.09
C ILE A 130 4.42 8.78 0.21
N ILE A 131 5.28 8.49 1.18
CA ILE A 131 5.34 9.18 2.46
C ILE A 131 6.47 10.19 2.39
N THR A 132 6.14 11.48 2.40
CA THR A 132 7.14 12.54 2.33
C THR A 132 7.84 12.71 3.66
N GLN A 133 9.16 12.81 3.63
CA GLN A 133 9.98 13.15 4.78
C GLN A 133 10.72 14.45 4.46
N VAL A 134 10.30 15.55 5.10
CA VAL A 134 10.95 16.84 4.90
C VAL A 134 12.24 16.85 5.71
N GLN A 135 13.36 17.02 5.03
CA GLN A 135 14.66 17.15 5.68
C GLN A 135 14.68 18.42 6.53
N PRO A 136 15.14 18.33 7.79
CA PRO A 136 15.37 19.51 8.61
C PRO A 136 16.35 20.47 7.92
N HIS A 137 16.06 21.76 7.95
CA HIS A 137 16.93 22.80 7.38
C HIS A 137 17.61 23.59 8.50
N GLU A 138 18.88 23.96 8.31
CA GLU A 138 19.71 24.63 9.35
C GLU A 138 19.19 26.04 9.69
N TYR A 139 18.72 26.77 8.68
CA TYR A 139 18.26 28.16 8.84
C TYR A 139 16.74 28.35 8.81
N PHE A 140 15.97 27.31 8.48
CA PHE A 140 14.53 27.46 8.21
C PHE A 140 13.72 26.46 9.01
N THR A 141 12.76 26.99 9.78
CA THR A 141 11.74 26.19 10.45
C THR A 141 10.37 26.63 9.95
N ARG A 142 9.49 25.67 9.67
CA ARG A 142 8.10 25.95 9.28
C ARG A 142 7.21 25.86 10.50
N ASP A 143 6.46 26.93 10.75
CA ASP A 143 5.39 26.97 11.75
C ASP A 143 4.08 27.32 11.06
N GLY A 144 3.31 26.29 10.70
CA GLY A 144 2.10 26.42 9.89
C GLY A 144 2.39 27.08 8.54
N ASN A 145 1.88 28.30 8.35
CA ASN A 145 2.10 29.09 7.14
C ASN A 145 3.32 30.01 7.21
N ASN A 146 4.00 30.06 8.36
CA ASN A 146 5.16 30.92 8.57
C ASN A 146 6.45 30.12 8.35
N ILE A 147 7.44 30.79 7.75
CA ILE A 147 8.82 30.31 7.69
C ILE A 147 9.64 31.20 8.60
N ILE A 148 10.25 30.60 9.61
CA ILE A 148 11.07 31.26 10.61
C ILE A 148 12.53 31.02 10.24
N CYS A 149 13.32 32.10 10.21
CA CYS A 149 14.76 32.03 10.04
C CYS A 149 15.48 32.92 11.05
N ASP A 150 16.57 32.40 11.60
CA ASP A 150 17.44 33.16 12.50
C ASP A 150 18.56 33.81 11.68
N ALA A 151 18.49 35.13 11.52
CA ALA A 151 19.55 35.92 10.90
C ALA A 151 20.43 36.53 12.00
N PRO A 152 21.69 36.07 12.18
CA PRO A 152 22.58 36.67 13.17
C PRO A 152 22.93 38.09 12.74
N VAL A 153 22.66 39.05 13.62
CA VAL A 153 22.97 40.48 13.43
C VAL A 153 23.88 40.97 14.54
N THR A 154 24.79 41.88 14.22
CA THR A 154 25.68 42.50 15.20
C THR A 154 25.04 43.71 15.85
N LEU A 155 25.45 44.04 17.08
CA LEU A 155 24.93 45.21 17.80
C LEU A 155 25.17 46.52 17.02
N GLY A 156 26.30 46.65 16.33
CA GLY A 156 26.61 47.83 15.53
C GLY A 156 25.65 48.02 14.36
N GLU A 157 25.26 46.93 13.69
CA GLU A 157 24.28 46.94 12.59
C GLU A 157 22.89 47.36 13.07
N ILE A 158 22.48 46.91 14.26
CA ILE A 158 21.21 47.32 14.88
C ILE A 158 21.24 48.81 15.24
N MET A 159 22.35 49.31 15.79
CA MET A 159 22.44 50.69 16.29
C MET A 159 22.52 51.75 15.18
N LEU A 160 23.12 51.40 14.04
CA LEU A 160 23.37 52.34 12.93
C LEU A 160 22.32 52.24 11.80
N GLY A 161 21.48 51.20 11.84
CA GLY A 161 20.61 50.84 10.73
C GLY A 161 21.43 50.32 9.54
N ALA A 162 21.51 49.00 9.40
CA ALA A 162 22.27 48.35 8.33
C ALA A 162 21.36 47.61 7.34
N LYS A 163 21.89 47.42 6.12
CA LYS A 163 21.32 46.48 5.14
C LYS A 163 21.98 45.12 5.35
N ILE A 164 21.20 44.13 5.75
CA ILE A 164 21.64 42.76 5.95
C ILE A 164 21.09 41.85 4.85
N ASP A 165 21.88 40.87 4.43
CA ASP A 165 21.42 39.86 3.46
C ASP A 165 20.85 38.66 4.21
N VAL A 166 19.52 38.51 4.15
CA VAL A 166 18.81 37.40 4.78
C VAL A 166 18.61 36.29 3.74
N PRO A 167 19.03 35.04 4.03
CA PRO A 167 18.70 33.92 3.17
C PRO A 167 17.19 33.67 3.24
N THR A 168 16.54 33.60 2.09
CA THR A 168 15.13 33.21 1.96
C THR A 168 15.01 31.98 1.06
N ILE A 169 13.83 31.37 1.02
CA ILE A 169 13.54 30.20 0.17
C ILE A 169 13.77 30.51 -1.32
N ASP A 170 13.65 31.77 -1.74
CA ASP A 170 13.81 32.27 -3.11
C ASP A 170 15.18 32.87 -3.44
N GLY A 171 16.07 32.96 -2.45
CA GLY A 171 17.40 33.55 -2.62
C GLY A 171 17.71 34.55 -1.52
N LYS A 172 18.74 35.36 -1.72
CA LYS A 172 19.14 36.38 -0.74
C LYS A 172 18.30 37.64 -0.94
N ILE A 173 17.67 38.11 0.13
CA ILE A 173 16.96 39.39 0.14
C ILE A 173 17.70 40.32 1.10
N SER A 174 18.04 41.52 0.62
CA SER A 174 18.62 42.56 1.47
C SER A 174 17.50 43.24 2.26
N MET A 175 17.48 43.04 3.57
CA MET A 175 16.55 43.68 4.50
C MET A 175 17.24 44.86 5.20
N THR A 176 16.52 45.97 5.39
CA THR A 176 17.03 47.12 6.14
C THR A 176 16.52 47.04 7.57
N ILE A 177 17.43 47.10 8.53
CA ILE A 177 17.11 47.20 9.96
C ILE A 177 16.92 48.70 10.26
N PRO A 178 15.77 49.12 10.80
CA PRO A 178 15.51 50.51 11.17
C PRO A 178 16.28 50.96 12.41
#